data_AF-A0A2D8R2J5-F1
#
_entry.id   AF-A0A2D8R2J5-F1
#
_cell.length_a   1.000
_cell.length_b   1.000
_cell.length_c   1.000
_cell.angle_alpha   90.00
_cell.angle_beta   90.00
_cell.angle_gamma   90.00
#
_symmetry.space_group_name_H-M   'P 1'
#
loop_
_entity.id
_entity.type
_entity.pdbx_description
1 polymer ?
#
loop_
_entity_poly.entity_id
_entity_poly.type
_entity_poly.pdbx_seq_one_letter_code
_entity_poly.pdbx_strand_id
1 'polypeptide(L)'
;MERIGDECRANDIPFFLEPVGYDPTGGDEKGSEYAKVKPSVVKQSMAEFTQDRYGVDVMKVEVPVNMKCVEGAQAFAGTAAYSHDEALNHFRAAAAVATKPFIYLSAGVSNAEFTESLELAAESGVKFSGVLCGRATWKDGIPVYAKQGIEAFRNWLEGEGVENIGNVNNRLKVASPWFAAYGAASAETLA
;
A
#
# COMPACT_ATOMS: atom_id res chain seq x y z
N MET A 1 19.47 -1.01 -7.46
CA MET A 1 18.48 -2.09 -7.31
C MET A 1 18.91 -3.37 -8.00
N GLU A 2 19.44 -3.32 -9.24
CA GLU A 2 19.94 -4.52 -9.97
C GLU A 2 20.84 -5.43 -9.09
N ARG A 3 21.83 -4.85 -8.40
CA ARG A 3 22.70 -5.60 -7.46
C ARG A 3 21.95 -6.36 -6.36
N ILE A 4 20.94 -5.73 -5.76
CA ILE A 4 20.14 -6.35 -4.68
C ILE A 4 19.31 -7.50 -5.25
N GLY A 5 18.73 -7.33 -6.44
CA GLY A 5 18.05 -8.41 -7.15
C GLY A 5 18.97 -9.60 -7.44
N ASP A 6 20.22 -9.34 -7.84
CA ASP A 6 21.22 -10.38 -8.04
C ASP A 6 21.61 -11.07 -6.73
N GLU A 7 21.75 -10.33 -5.63
CA GLU A 7 22.01 -10.88 -4.30
C GLU A 7 20.85 -11.76 -3.82
N CYS A 8 19.60 -11.31 -3.97
CA CYS A 8 18.41 -12.10 -3.63
C CYS A 8 18.34 -13.39 -4.45
N ARG A 9 18.58 -13.31 -5.76
CA ARG A 9 18.62 -14.48 -6.65
C ARG A 9 19.73 -15.47 -6.26
N ALA A 10 20.93 -14.97 -5.94
CA ALA A 10 22.05 -15.81 -5.54
C ALA A 10 21.83 -16.53 -4.20
N ASN A 11 20.98 -15.98 -3.33
CA ASN A 11 20.66 -16.52 -2.02
C ASN A 11 19.28 -17.20 -1.95
N ASP A 12 18.57 -17.33 -3.08
CA ASP A 12 17.24 -17.94 -3.17
C ASP A 12 16.24 -17.36 -2.16
N ILE A 13 16.20 -16.02 -2.07
CA ILE A 13 15.31 -15.29 -1.16
C ILE A 13 14.45 -14.27 -1.93
N PRO A 14 13.12 -14.18 -1.67
CA PRO A 14 12.27 -13.22 -2.36
C PRO A 14 12.68 -11.77 -2.14
N PHE A 15 12.76 -10.99 -3.22
CA PHE A 15 13.03 -9.57 -3.18
C PHE A 15 11.73 -8.75 -3.16
N PHE A 16 11.42 -8.19 -1.99
CA PHE A 16 10.36 -7.20 -1.83
C PHE A 16 10.95 -5.78 -1.94
N LEU A 17 10.55 -5.03 -2.95
CA LEU A 17 10.99 -3.64 -3.15
C LEU A 17 9.90 -2.67 -2.74
N GLU A 18 10.27 -1.64 -1.96
CA GLU A 18 9.38 -0.56 -1.52
C GLU A 18 9.81 0.79 -2.10
N PRO A 19 9.29 1.22 -3.27
CA PRO A 19 9.43 2.58 -3.74
C PRO A 19 8.55 3.52 -2.91
N VAL A 20 9.14 4.59 -2.39
CA VAL A 20 8.43 5.67 -1.68
C VAL A 20 8.67 6.98 -2.43
N GLY A 21 7.60 7.62 -2.88
CA GLY A 21 7.65 8.90 -3.55
C GLY A 21 7.96 10.04 -2.59
N TYR A 22 8.62 11.09 -3.10
CA TYR A 22 8.83 12.34 -2.36
C TYR A 22 8.81 13.53 -3.32
N ASP A 23 8.67 14.74 -2.80
CA ASP A 23 8.81 15.96 -3.58
C ASP A 23 10.30 16.35 -3.64
N PRO A 24 10.95 16.36 -4.82
CA PRO A 24 12.36 16.73 -4.94
C PRO A 24 12.64 18.18 -4.55
N THR A 25 11.63 19.03 -4.48
CA THR A 25 11.73 20.42 -4.03
C THR A 25 11.59 20.59 -2.51
N GLY A 26 11.32 19.49 -1.78
CA GLY A 26 11.15 19.50 -0.32
C GLY A 26 9.77 20.01 0.14
N GLY A 27 8.74 19.79 -0.66
CA GLY A 27 7.34 20.11 -0.33
C GLY A 27 6.73 19.20 0.75
N ASP A 28 5.43 19.37 1.01
CA ASP A 28 4.68 18.52 1.93
C ASP A 28 4.05 17.33 1.18
N GLU A 29 4.61 16.12 1.35
CA GLU A 29 4.09 14.89 0.72
C GLU A 29 2.67 14.50 1.19
N LYS A 30 2.15 15.12 2.26
CA LYS A 30 0.77 14.93 2.72
C LYS A 30 -0.17 16.02 2.23
N GLY A 31 0.36 17.07 1.61
CA GLY A 31 -0.38 18.23 1.13
C GLY A 31 -1.11 17.97 -0.19
N SER A 32 -2.03 18.87 -0.51
CA SER A 32 -2.84 18.81 -1.74
C SER A 32 -2.03 19.00 -3.02
N GLU A 33 -0.93 19.75 -2.97
CA GLU A 33 -0.05 19.93 -4.14
C GLU A 33 0.68 18.65 -4.50
N TYR A 34 1.25 17.95 -3.50
CA TYR A 34 1.85 16.65 -3.73
C TYR A 34 0.81 15.61 -4.17
N ALA A 35 -0.42 15.69 -3.65
CA ALA A 35 -1.51 14.82 -4.10
C ALA A 35 -1.65 14.87 -5.64
N LYS A 36 -1.62 16.05 -6.28
CA LYS A 36 -1.75 16.14 -7.74
C LYS A 36 -0.67 15.36 -8.52
N VAL A 37 0.53 15.21 -7.98
CA VAL A 37 1.64 14.51 -8.64
C VAL A 37 1.80 13.05 -8.20
N LYS A 38 1.35 12.70 -6.99
CA LYS A 38 1.48 11.36 -6.39
C LYS A 38 1.05 10.21 -7.33
N PRO A 39 -0.09 10.28 -8.05
CA PRO A 39 -0.47 9.21 -8.98
C PRO A 39 0.58 8.92 -10.06
N SER A 40 1.22 9.97 -10.58
CA SER A 40 2.27 9.82 -11.58
C SER A 40 3.54 9.23 -10.98
N VAL A 41 3.92 9.68 -9.78
CA VAL A 41 5.10 9.16 -9.07
C VAL A 41 4.95 7.66 -8.81
N VAL A 42 3.83 7.23 -8.21
CA VAL A 42 3.56 5.81 -7.92
C VAL A 42 3.56 4.98 -9.20
N LYS A 43 2.83 5.42 -10.24
CA LYS A 43 2.77 4.71 -11.53
C LYS A 43 4.15 4.59 -12.17
N GLN A 44 4.94 5.67 -12.22
CA GLN A 44 6.26 5.65 -12.85
C GLN A 44 7.25 4.78 -12.06
N SER A 45 7.21 4.82 -10.73
CA SER A 45 8.02 3.91 -9.90
C SER A 45 7.67 2.44 -10.15
N MET A 46 6.39 2.10 -10.25
CA MET A 46 5.94 0.75 -10.60
C MET A 46 6.40 0.34 -12.00
N ALA A 47 6.23 1.22 -12.99
CA ALA A 47 6.66 0.95 -14.37
C ALA A 47 8.18 0.75 -14.50
N GLU A 48 8.98 1.48 -13.71
CA GLU A 48 10.42 1.32 -13.71
C GLU A 48 10.83 0.00 -13.06
N PHE A 49 10.40 -0.22 -11.81
CA PHE A 49 10.94 -1.32 -11.00
C PHE A 49 10.32 -2.69 -11.27
N THR A 50 9.27 -2.76 -12.09
CA THR A 50 8.74 -4.04 -12.57
C THR A 50 9.61 -4.70 -13.65
N GLN A 51 10.60 -3.97 -14.20
CA GLN A 51 11.50 -4.49 -15.24
C GLN A 51 12.37 -5.64 -14.70
N ASP A 52 12.54 -6.70 -15.51
CA ASP A 52 13.21 -7.94 -15.09
C ASP A 52 14.66 -7.75 -14.62
N ARG A 53 15.36 -6.73 -15.14
CA ARG A 53 16.74 -6.39 -14.74
C ARG A 53 16.90 -6.11 -13.25
N TYR A 54 15.82 -5.73 -12.56
CA TYR A 54 15.85 -5.45 -11.12
C TYR A 54 15.63 -6.68 -10.25
N GLY A 55 15.13 -7.80 -10.81
CA GLY A 55 14.88 -9.02 -10.07
C GLY A 55 13.88 -8.89 -8.91
N VAL A 56 12.91 -7.97 -8.99
CA VAL A 56 11.88 -7.77 -7.97
C VAL A 56 10.83 -8.88 -8.05
N ASP A 57 10.53 -9.52 -6.93
CA ASP A 57 9.49 -10.56 -6.82
C ASP A 57 8.14 -9.99 -6.36
N VAL A 58 8.14 -9.00 -5.48
CA VAL A 58 6.91 -8.32 -5.02
C VAL A 58 7.17 -6.83 -4.85
N MET A 59 6.29 -6.00 -5.40
CA MET A 59 6.34 -4.56 -5.16
C MET A 59 5.47 -4.16 -3.97
N LYS A 60 6.04 -3.53 -2.95
CA LYS A 60 5.31 -2.87 -1.87
C LYS A 60 5.14 -1.39 -2.24
N VAL A 61 3.93 -0.98 -2.59
CA VAL A 61 3.68 0.33 -3.21
C VAL A 61 2.72 1.17 -2.38
N GLU A 62 2.81 2.48 -2.54
CA GLU A 62 1.82 3.41 -2.02
C GLU A 62 0.48 3.26 -2.74
N VAL A 63 -0.61 3.57 -2.05
CA VAL A 63 -1.88 3.88 -2.70
C VAL A 63 -1.67 5.13 -3.56
N PRO A 64 -2.07 5.14 -4.86
CA PRO A 64 -1.69 6.20 -5.80
C PRO A 64 -2.35 7.54 -5.55
N VAL A 65 -3.33 7.60 -4.64
CA VAL A 65 -4.04 8.82 -4.25
C VAL A 65 -3.77 9.19 -2.79
N ASN A 66 -4.03 10.44 -2.44
CA ASN A 66 -4.19 10.87 -1.06
C ASN A 66 -5.70 10.94 -0.76
N MET A 67 -6.20 10.06 0.12
CA MET A 67 -7.63 9.95 0.42
C MET A 67 -8.23 11.25 0.96
N LYS A 68 -7.41 12.07 1.62
CA LYS A 68 -7.82 13.40 2.10
C LYS A 68 -8.13 14.40 0.99
N CYS A 69 -7.74 14.08 -0.24
CA CYS A 69 -7.94 14.91 -1.42
C CYS A 69 -8.88 14.27 -2.46
N VAL A 70 -9.58 13.19 -2.10
CA VAL A 70 -10.61 12.57 -2.95
C VAL A 70 -11.97 13.16 -2.59
N GLU A 71 -12.63 13.81 -3.53
CA GLU A 71 -13.96 14.37 -3.31
C GLU A 71 -14.96 13.26 -2.95
N GLY A 72 -15.72 13.45 -1.87
CA GLY A 72 -16.73 12.51 -1.39
C GLY A 72 -16.21 11.36 -0.53
N ALA A 73 -14.90 11.21 -0.36
CA ALA A 73 -14.32 10.25 0.60
C ALA A 73 -14.64 10.66 2.05
N GLN A 74 -14.80 9.67 2.93
CA GLN A 74 -14.93 9.87 4.37
C GLN A 74 -13.69 10.54 4.96
N ALA A 75 -12.50 10.23 4.46
CA ALA A 75 -11.26 10.87 4.86
C ALA A 75 -11.05 12.28 4.27
N PHE A 76 -11.95 12.78 3.40
CA PHE A 76 -11.79 14.05 2.71
C PHE A 76 -11.57 15.22 3.69
N ALA A 77 -10.54 16.03 3.44
CA ALA A 77 -10.09 17.10 4.34
C ALA A 77 -10.19 18.52 3.73
N GLY A 78 -11.06 18.71 2.72
CA GLY A 78 -11.50 20.02 2.26
C GLY A 78 -10.88 20.54 0.96
N THR A 79 -9.70 20.05 0.55
CA THR A 79 -9.08 20.42 -0.74
C THR A 79 -9.04 19.22 -1.67
N ALA A 80 -9.91 19.21 -2.68
CA ALA A 80 -9.95 18.16 -3.68
C ALA A 80 -8.77 18.28 -4.67
N ALA A 81 -8.09 17.17 -4.89
CA ALA A 81 -7.14 17.00 -5.99
C ALA A 81 -7.74 16.16 -7.13
N TYR A 82 -8.72 15.31 -6.79
CA TYR A 82 -9.40 14.43 -7.73
C TYR A 82 -10.84 14.17 -7.27
N SER A 83 -11.73 13.99 -8.23
CA SER A 83 -13.04 13.36 -8.05
C SER A 83 -12.89 11.88 -7.70
N HIS A 84 -13.99 11.26 -7.27
CA HIS A 84 -14.04 9.82 -6.99
C HIS A 84 -13.63 8.98 -8.22
N ASP A 85 -14.14 9.30 -9.41
CA ASP A 85 -13.83 8.57 -10.65
C ASP A 85 -12.37 8.73 -11.08
N GLU A 86 -11.79 9.92 -10.89
CA GLU A 86 -10.37 10.15 -11.15
C GLU A 86 -9.50 9.34 -10.20
N ALA A 87 -9.89 9.24 -8.91
CA ALA A 87 -9.19 8.40 -7.96
C ALA A 87 -9.20 6.91 -8.38
N LEU A 88 -10.36 6.37 -8.76
CA LEU A 88 -10.45 4.99 -9.29
C LEU A 88 -9.58 4.79 -10.54
N ASN A 89 -9.51 5.78 -11.42
CA ASN A 89 -8.65 5.72 -12.61
C ASN A 89 -7.16 5.75 -12.26
N HIS A 90 -6.75 6.46 -11.22
CA HIS A 90 -5.37 6.43 -10.73
C HIS A 90 -4.98 5.04 -10.20
N PHE A 91 -5.88 4.35 -9.48
CA PHE A 91 -5.68 2.95 -9.12
C PHE A 91 -5.45 2.07 -10.35
N ARG A 92 -6.37 2.14 -11.33
CA ARG A 92 -6.28 1.35 -12.58
C ARG A 92 -5.00 1.63 -13.34
N ALA A 93 -4.61 2.90 -13.48
CA ALA A 93 -3.42 3.30 -14.23
C ALA A 93 -2.11 2.83 -13.56
N ALA A 94 -2.04 2.85 -12.23
CA ALA A 94 -0.88 2.33 -11.50
C ALA A 94 -0.82 0.79 -11.57
N ALA A 95 -1.95 0.10 -11.43
CA ALA A 95 -1.97 -1.36 -11.53
C ALA A 95 -1.67 -1.87 -12.95
N ALA A 96 -2.07 -1.14 -13.99
CA ALA A 96 -1.90 -1.54 -15.38
C ALA A 96 -0.43 -1.63 -15.84
N VAL A 97 0.49 -0.97 -15.14
CA VAL A 97 1.92 -1.04 -15.47
C VAL A 97 2.67 -2.11 -14.69
N ALA A 98 2.05 -2.76 -13.70
CA ALA A 98 2.68 -3.81 -12.91
C ALA A 98 2.70 -5.14 -13.67
N THR A 99 3.89 -5.77 -13.76
CA THR A 99 4.09 -7.13 -14.27
C THR A 99 4.45 -8.14 -13.18
N LYS A 100 4.60 -7.66 -11.94
CA LYS A 100 4.84 -8.46 -10.72
C LYS A 100 3.66 -8.26 -9.75
N PRO A 101 3.39 -9.20 -8.83
CA PRO A 101 2.43 -8.97 -7.76
C PRO A 101 2.82 -7.72 -6.95
N PHE A 102 1.82 -6.98 -6.49
CA PHE A 102 2.03 -5.79 -5.68
C PHE A 102 1.10 -5.76 -4.48
N ILE A 103 1.58 -5.14 -3.40
CA ILE A 103 0.86 -4.99 -2.14
C ILE A 103 0.87 -3.52 -1.71
N TYR A 104 -0.19 -3.06 -1.03
CA TYR A 104 -0.24 -1.68 -0.56
C TYR A 104 0.41 -1.50 0.81
N LEU A 105 1.09 -0.36 0.98
CA LEU A 105 1.59 0.12 2.27
C LEU A 105 0.63 1.18 2.84
N SER A 106 0.55 1.23 4.18
CA SER A 106 -0.36 2.16 4.89
C SER A 106 0.14 3.61 5.03
N ALA A 107 1.40 3.89 4.71
CA ALA A 107 2.03 5.23 4.78
C ALA A 107 1.90 5.99 6.13
N GLY A 108 1.41 5.37 7.19
CA GLY A 108 1.17 6.04 8.49
C GLY A 108 -0.18 6.74 8.62
N VAL A 109 -1.11 6.54 7.69
CA VAL A 109 -2.50 7.00 7.80
C VAL A 109 -3.24 6.31 8.96
N SER A 110 -4.46 6.73 9.29
CA SER A 110 -5.28 6.05 10.30
C SER A 110 -5.77 4.68 9.80
N ASN A 111 -6.26 3.83 10.71
CA ASN A 111 -6.89 2.56 10.32
C ASN A 111 -8.05 2.80 9.35
N ALA A 112 -8.93 3.76 9.70
CA ALA A 112 -10.11 4.12 8.91
C ALA A 112 -9.73 4.63 7.50
N GLU A 113 -8.76 5.55 7.40
CA GLU A 113 -8.29 6.07 6.11
C GLU A 113 -7.66 4.95 5.25
N PHE A 114 -6.93 4.03 5.86
CA PHE A 114 -6.33 2.92 5.14
C PHE A 114 -7.37 1.90 4.67
N THR A 115 -8.36 1.56 5.50
CA THR A 115 -9.44 0.64 5.10
C THR A 115 -10.30 1.23 3.99
N GLU A 116 -10.56 2.54 4.01
CA GLU A 116 -11.24 3.24 2.93
C GLU A 116 -10.41 3.20 1.63
N SER A 117 -9.09 3.37 1.72
CA SER A 117 -8.20 3.23 0.56
C SER A 117 -8.28 1.83 -0.07
N LEU A 118 -8.43 0.77 0.74
CA LEU A 118 -8.61 -0.60 0.26
C LEU A 118 -10.00 -0.83 -0.36
N GLU A 119 -11.02 -0.14 0.12
CA GLU A 119 -12.37 -0.15 -0.47
C GLU A 119 -12.34 0.46 -1.87
N LEU A 120 -11.67 1.61 -2.07
CA LEU A 120 -11.47 2.19 -3.40
C LEU A 120 -10.61 1.30 -4.31
N ALA A 121 -9.59 0.65 -3.76
CA ALA A 121 -8.79 -0.32 -4.52
C ALA A 121 -9.69 -1.46 -5.03
N ALA A 122 -10.55 -2.01 -4.17
CA ALA A 122 -11.50 -3.04 -4.54
C ALA A 122 -12.49 -2.56 -5.62
N GLU A 123 -13.08 -1.38 -5.43
CA GLU A 123 -14.03 -0.78 -6.36
C GLU A 123 -13.40 -0.49 -7.73
N SER A 124 -12.14 -0.07 -7.76
CA SER A 124 -11.42 0.19 -9.00
C SER A 124 -11.22 -1.09 -9.84
N GLY A 125 -11.33 -2.27 -9.23
CA GLY A 125 -11.17 -3.58 -9.86
C GLY A 125 -9.73 -4.07 -9.99
N VAL A 126 -8.76 -3.35 -9.42
CA VAL A 126 -7.34 -3.71 -9.52
C VAL A 126 -7.02 -5.00 -8.78
N LYS A 127 -6.01 -5.72 -9.27
CA LYS A 127 -5.62 -7.04 -8.77
C LYS A 127 -4.42 -6.96 -7.81
N PHE A 128 -4.55 -6.16 -6.75
CA PHE A 128 -3.54 -6.10 -5.69
C PHE A 128 -3.52 -7.41 -4.88
N SER A 129 -2.35 -7.80 -4.40
CA SER A 129 -2.12 -9.11 -3.77
C SER A 129 -2.14 -9.10 -2.24
N GLY A 130 -2.39 -7.95 -1.63
CA GLY A 130 -2.43 -7.82 -0.17
C GLY A 130 -1.87 -6.49 0.30
N VAL A 131 -1.39 -6.47 1.55
CA VAL A 131 -0.83 -5.27 2.19
C VAL A 131 0.37 -5.63 3.06
N LEU A 132 1.24 -4.65 3.27
CA LEU A 132 2.16 -4.62 4.42
C LEU A 132 1.79 -3.40 5.27
N CYS A 133 0.84 -3.64 6.19
CA CYS A 133 0.26 -2.62 7.07
C CYS A 133 0.97 -2.61 8.43
N GLY A 134 1.40 -1.44 8.88
CA GLY A 134 2.08 -1.27 10.17
C GLY A 134 1.35 -0.26 11.04
N ARG A 135 1.72 1.02 10.89
CA ARG A 135 1.23 2.11 11.75
C ARG A 135 -0.30 2.24 11.78
N ALA A 136 -1.01 1.99 10.69
CA ALA A 136 -2.48 2.00 10.69
C ALA A 136 -3.10 0.89 11.56
N THR A 137 -2.31 -0.08 12.06
CA THR A 137 -2.77 -1.12 12.98
C THR A 137 -2.41 -0.82 14.44
N TRP A 138 -1.18 -0.36 14.71
CA TRP A 138 -0.64 -0.35 16.07
C TRP A 138 -0.17 1.01 16.60
N LYS A 139 -0.13 2.07 15.78
CA LYS A 139 0.48 3.36 16.20
C LYS A 139 -0.20 3.99 17.42
N ASP A 140 -1.51 3.82 17.55
CA ASP A 140 -2.30 4.46 18.61
C ASP A 140 -2.12 3.77 19.97
N GLY A 141 -1.54 2.57 19.99
CA GLY A 141 -1.07 1.91 21.21
C GLY A 141 0.26 2.42 21.75
N ILE A 142 1.05 3.16 20.95
CA ILE A 142 2.35 3.69 21.39
C ILE A 142 2.19 4.69 22.56
N PRO A 143 1.24 5.64 22.54
CA PRO A 143 0.93 6.46 23.72
C PRO A 143 0.49 5.66 24.94
N VAL A 144 -0.22 4.53 24.77
CA VAL A 144 -0.62 3.64 25.87
C VAL A 144 0.62 3.02 26.50
N TYR A 145 1.51 2.45 25.70
CA TYR A 145 2.80 1.92 26.17
C TYR A 145 3.61 2.97 26.92
N ALA A 146 3.80 4.15 26.33
CA ALA A 146 4.66 5.20 26.89
C ALA A 146 4.13 5.76 28.22
N LYS A 147 2.81 5.77 28.43
CA LYS A 147 2.18 6.35 29.63
C LYS A 147 1.80 5.32 30.68
N GLN A 148 1.52 4.07 30.29
CA GLN A 148 0.87 3.06 31.13
C GLN A 148 1.65 1.74 31.19
N GLY A 149 2.74 1.58 30.44
CA GLY A 149 3.61 0.41 30.48
C GLY A 149 3.13 -0.77 29.63
N ILE A 150 3.91 -1.86 29.70
CA ILE A 150 3.78 -3.01 28.79
C ILE A 150 2.46 -3.78 28.93
N GLU A 151 1.94 -3.92 30.16
CA GLU A 151 0.69 -4.66 30.39
C GLU A 151 -0.53 -3.91 29.80
N ALA A 152 -0.59 -2.59 29.96
CA ALA A 152 -1.64 -1.78 29.34
C ALA A 152 -1.54 -1.81 27.81
N PHE A 153 -0.32 -1.78 27.26
CA PHE A 153 -0.12 -1.91 25.82
C PHE A 153 -0.52 -3.29 25.29
N ARG A 154 -0.24 -4.38 26.02
CA ARG A 154 -0.70 -5.73 25.67
C ARG A 154 -2.23 -5.78 25.63
N ASN A 155 -2.92 -5.26 26.65
CA ASN A 155 -4.38 -5.19 26.67
C ASN A 155 -4.93 -4.38 25.49
N TRP A 156 -4.26 -3.27 25.13
CA TRP A 156 -4.63 -2.48 23.95
C TRP A 156 -4.45 -3.26 22.64
N LEU A 157 -3.35 -4.00 22.50
CA LEU A 157 -3.10 -4.85 21.34
C LEU A 157 -4.16 -5.95 21.21
N GLU A 158 -4.55 -6.59 22.32
CA GLU A 158 -5.58 -7.63 22.37
C GLU A 158 -7.00 -7.10 22.11
N GLY A 159 -7.24 -5.81 22.37
CA GLY A 159 -8.48 -5.11 22.05
C GLY A 159 -8.43 -4.37 20.71
N GLU A 160 -8.12 -3.06 20.76
CA GLU A 160 -8.09 -2.18 19.58
C GLU A 160 -7.11 -2.64 18.50
N GLY A 161 -5.97 -3.23 18.86
CA GLY A 161 -5.03 -3.79 17.89
C GLY A 161 -5.63 -4.93 17.06
N VAL A 162 -6.35 -5.85 17.70
CA VAL A 162 -7.08 -6.95 17.06
C VAL A 162 -8.23 -6.40 16.20
N GLU A 163 -8.97 -5.41 16.68
CA GLU A 163 -10.01 -4.75 15.89
C GLU A 163 -9.42 -4.11 14.61
N ASN A 164 -8.33 -3.36 14.74
CA ASN A 164 -7.67 -2.69 13.64
C ASN A 164 -7.17 -3.66 12.56
N ILE A 165 -6.54 -4.79 12.94
CA ILE A 165 -6.12 -5.80 11.97
C ILE A 165 -7.32 -6.58 11.40
N GLY A 166 -8.37 -6.78 12.19
CA GLY A 166 -9.65 -7.35 11.73
C GLY A 166 -10.30 -6.52 10.63
N ASN A 167 -10.30 -5.20 10.78
CA ASN A 167 -10.78 -4.27 9.76
C ASN A 167 -10.01 -4.42 8.45
N VAL A 168 -8.68 -4.48 8.51
CA VAL A 168 -7.82 -4.70 7.34
C VAL A 168 -8.10 -6.07 6.71
N ASN A 169 -8.08 -7.14 7.50
CA ASN A 169 -8.32 -8.51 7.03
C ASN A 169 -9.66 -8.66 6.30
N ASN A 170 -10.71 -7.98 6.78
CA ASN A 170 -12.01 -7.97 6.11
C ASN A 170 -11.95 -7.35 4.71
N ARG A 171 -11.17 -6.27 4.51
CA ARG A 171 -10.98 -5.63 3.20
C ARG A 171 -10.01 -6.39 2.30
N LEU A 172 -9.19 -7.29 2.84
CA LEU A 172 -8.33 -8.16 2.04
C LEU A 172 -9.06 -9.35 1.41
N LYS A 173 -10.33 -9.62 1.75
CA LYS A 173 -11.11 -10.73 1.18
C LYS A 173 -11.27 -10.65 -0.35
N VAL A 174 -11.10 -9.46 -0.92
CA VAL A 174 -11.17 -9.19 -2.37
C VAL A 174 -9.79 -9.08 -3.03
N ALA A 175 -8.71 -9.19 -2.26
CA ALA A 175 -7.36 -9.23 -2.80
C ALA A 175 -7.17 -10.45 -3.70
N SER A 176 -6.27 -10.32 -4.67
CA SER A 176 -6.00 -11.38 -5.65
C SER A 176 -4.81 -12.24 -5.21
N PRO A 177 -4.87 -13.57 -5.38
CA PRO A 177 -3.71 -14.43 -5.09
C PRO A 177 -2.48 -14.00 -5.89
N TRP A 178 -1.32 -13.89 -5.24
CA TRP A 178 -0.09 -13.37 -5.86
C TRP A 178 0.39 -14.19 -7.06
N PHE A 179 0.20 -15.52 -7.02
CA PHE A 179 0.63 -16.43 -8.08
C PHE A 179 -0.08 -16.17 -9.43
N ALA A 180 -1.27 -15.55 -9.41
CA ALA A 180 -2.00 -15.20 -10.62
C ALA A 180 -1.26 -14.14 -11.46
N ALA A 181 -0.49 -13.25 -10.81
CA ALA A 181 0.34 -12.26 -11.50
C ALA A 181 1.49 -12.92 -12.30
N TYR A 182 1.88 -14.13 -11.92
CA TYR A 182 2.86 -14.96 -12.62
C TYR A 182 2.23 -15.94 -13.62
N GLY A 183 0.93 -15.83 -13.88
CA GLY A 183 0.23 -16.72 -14.82
C GLY A 183 0.01 -18.13 -14.29
N ALA A 184 0.21 -18.37 -12.98
CA ALA A 184 0.00 -19.66 -12.36
C ALA A 184 -1.40 -19.80 -11.75
N ALA A 185 -1.90 -21.04 -11.67
CA ALA A 185 -3.19 -21.36 -11.05
C ALA A 185 -3.09 -21.56 -9.52
N SER A 186 -1.89 -21.81 -9.01
CA SER A 186 -1.60 -22.07 -7.60
C SER A 186 -0.13 -21.76 -7.29
N ALA A 187 0.22 -21.64 -6.01
CA ALA A 187 1.61 -21.46 -5.59
C ALA A 187 2.46 -22.70 -5.91
N GLU A 188 1.86 -23.89 -5.81
CA GLU A 188 2.49 -25.19 -6.09
C GLU A 188 2.87 -25.34 -7.56
N THR A 189 2.20 -24.64 -8.48
CA THR A 189 2.57 -24.66 -9.91
C THR A 189 3.81 -23.83 -10.22
N LEU A 190 4.22 -22.93 -9.31
CA LEU A 190 5.43 -22.10 -9.44
C LEU A 190 6.66 -22.70 -8.75
N ALA A 191 6.46 -23.67 -7.86
CA ALA A 191 7.50 -24.37 -7.10
C ALA A 191 8.17 -25.48 -7.93
#